data_AF-A0AA50XP42-F1
#
_entry.id   AF-A0AA50XP42-F1
#
_cell.length_a   1.000
_cell.length_b   1.000
_cell.length_c   1.000
_cell.angle_alpha   90.00
_cell.angle_beta   90.00
_cell.angle_gamma   90.00
#
_symmetry.space_group_name_H-M   'P 1'
#
loop_
_entity.id
_entity.type
_entity.pdbx_description
1 polymer ?
#
loop_
_entity_poly.entity_id
_entity_poly.type
_entity_poly.pdbx_seq_one_letter_code
_entity_poly.pdbx_strand_id
1 'polypeptide(L)'
;EDEGFIKEEEKPLPSNERQRKIWLLFEYPESSQAARVVAIISVFVILLSIVIFCLETLPEFKHYKVYNTTTNGTKIEEDEVPDITDPFFLIETLCIIWFTFELIVRFLACPNKFNFFRDVMNIIDIIAIIPYFITLATVVAEEEDTLNLPRAPVSPQDKSTNQAMSLAILRVIRLVRVFRIFKLSRHSKGLQILGRTLKASMRELGLLIFFL
;
A
#
# COMPACT_ATOMS: atom_id res chain seq x y z
N GLU A 1 0.76 -39.40 -23.80
CA GLU A 1 1.28 -38.90 -22.51
C GLU A 1 1.45 -37.40 -22.70
N ASP A 2 0.65 -36.59 -22.01
CA ASP A 2 0.96 -35.16 -21.92
C ASP A 2 2.28 -35.06 -21.16
N GLU A 3 3.37 -34.69 -21.82
CA GLU A 3 4.75 -34.72 -21.30
C GLU A 3 5.02 -33.77 -20.11
N GLY A 4 3.98 -33.34 -19.38
CA GLY A 4 4.11 -32.42 -18.26
C GLY A 4 4.62 -31.02 -18.65
N PHE A 5 4.83 -30.75 -19.95
CA PHE A 5 5.18 -29.43 -20.45
C PHE A 5 3.99 -28.49 -20.27
N ILE A 6 4.10 -27.60 -19.28
CA ILE A 6 3.22 -26.45 -19.14
C ILE A 6 3.50 -25.55 -20.34
N LYS A 7 2.61 -25.53 -21.33
CA LYS A 7 2.65 -24.52 -22.41
C LYS A 7 2.66 -23.15 -21.75
N GLU A 8 3.66 -22.32 -22.05
CA GLU A 8 3.67 -20.94 -21.58
C GLU A 8 2.38 -20.27 -22.07
N GLU A 9 1.50 -19.86 -21.14
CA GLU A 9 0.32 -19.06 -21.49
C GLU A 9 0.77 -17.81 -22.23
N GLU A 10 0.40 -17.68 -23.51
CA GLU A 10 0.65 -16.48 -24.29
C GLU A 10 -0.04 -15.30 -23.61
N LYS A 11 0.77 -14.40 -23.04
CA LYS A 11 0.25 -13.25 -22.32
C LYS A 11 -0.35 -12.26 -23.33
N PRO A 12 -1.60 -11.82 -23.16
CA PRO A 12 -2.25 -10.92 -24.11
C PRO A 12 -1.50 -9.59 -24.18
N LEU A 13 -1.25 -9.11 -25.40
CA LEU A 13 -0.63 -7.83 -25.66
C LEU A 13 -1.66 -6.82 -26.18
N PRO A 14 -1.52 -5.52 -25.87
CA PRO A 14 -2.37 -4.49 -26.44
C PRO A 14 -2.24 -4.44 -27.97
N SER A 15 -3.35 -4.24 -28.67
CA SER A 15 -3.36 -4.15 -30.13
C SER A 15 -2.65 -2.89 -30.66
N ASN A 16 -2.75 -1.77 -29.92
CA ASN A 16 -2.12 -0.51 -30.31
C ASN A 16 -0.62 -0.50 -30.01
N GLU A 17 0.21 -0.11 -30.99
CA GLU A 17 1.67 -0.14 -30.83
C GLU A 17 2.20 0.71 -29.68
N ARG A 18 1.68 1.93 -29.49
CA ARG A 18 2.10 2.82 -28.39
C ARG A 18 1.75 2.21 -27.03
N GLN A 19 0.53 1.70 -26.88
CA GLN A 19 0.11 1.03 -25.64
C GLN A 19 0.94 -0.23 -25.39
N ARG A 20 1.24 -1.02 -26.43
CA ARG A 20 2.12 -2.19 -26.32
C ARG A 20 3.52 -1.82 -25.86
N LYS A 21 4.13 -0.75 -26.39
CA LYS A 21 5.44 -0.27 -25.95
C LYS A 21 5.44 0.14 -24.48
N ILE A 22 4.43 0.90 -24.05
CA ILE A 22 4.27 1.32 -22.65
C ILE A 22 4.04 0.11 -21.74
N TRP A 23 3.17 -0.82 -22.16
CA TRP A 23 2.89 -2.05 -21.44
C TRP A 23 4.16 -2.88 -21.26
N LEU A 24 4.95 -3.08 -22.32
CA LEU A 24 6.23 -3.78 -22.24
C LEU A 24 7.21 -3.10 -21.29
N LEU A 25 7.29 -1.76 -21.32
CA LEU A 25 8.18 -0.97 -20.49
C LEU A 25 7.91 -1.14 -18.98
N PHE A 26 6.64 -1.18 -18.58
CA PHE A 26 6.24 -1.22 -17.16
C PHE A 26 5.92 -2.62 -16.63
N GLU A 27 5.50 -3.55 -17.50
CA GLU A 27 5.08 -4.90 -17.10
C GLU A 27 6.22 -5.93 -17.22
N TYR A 28 7.12 -5.75 -18.19
CA TYR A 28 8.16 -6.73 -18.51
C TYR A 28 9.56 -6.09 -18.44
N PRO A 29 10.26 -6.20 -17.31
CA PRO A 29 11.62 -5.66 -17.14
C PRO A 29 12.60 -6.18 -18.20
N GLU A 30 12.43 -7.43 -18.65
CA GLU A 30 13.29 -8.05 -19.67
C GLU A 30 13.04 -7.57 -21.11
N SER A 31 12.01 -6.75 -21.34
CA SER A 31 11.67 -6.31 -22.69
C SER A 31 12.69 -5.36 -23.31
N SER A 32 13.37 -4.55 -22.49
CA SER A 32 14.35 -3.55 -22.93
C SER A 32 15.22 -3.04 -21.79
N GLN A 33 16.35 -2.40 -22.11
CA GLN A 33 17.19 -1.75 -21.09
C GLN A 33 16.45 -0.64 -20.32
N ALA A 34 15.61 0.13 -21.01
CA ALA A 34 14.77 1.13 -20.36
C ALA A 34 13.78 0.48 -19.36
N ALA A 35 13.19 -0.67 -19.71
CA ALA A 35 12.30 -1.41 -18.80
C ALA A 35 13.04 -1.91 -17.56
N ARG A 36 14.30 -2.35 -17.70
CA ARG A 36 15.15 -2.71 -16.57
C ARG A 36 15.42 -1.53 -15.65
N VAL A 37 15.73 -0.35 -16.21
CA VAL A 37 15.94 0.88 -15.42
C VAL A 37 14.67 1.24 -14.65
N VAL A 38 13.50 1.23 -15.30
CA VAL A 38 12.21 1.48 -14.63
C VAL A 38 11.98 0.48 -13.50
N ALA A 39 12.22 -0.81 -13.75
CA ALA A 39 12.08 -1.85 -12.72
C ALA A 39 13.02 -1.63 -11.52
N ILE A 40 14.28 -1.23 -11.75
CA ILE A 40 15.24 -0.91 -10.68
C ILE A 40 14.74 0.28 -9.85
N ILE A 41 14.25 1.34 -10.50
CA ILE A 41 13.68 2.50 -9.81
C ILE A 41 12.47 2.06 -8.97
N SER A 42 11.56 1.27 -9.52
CA SER A 42 10.40 0.76 -8.79
C SER A 42 10.80 -0.07 -7.57
N VAL A 43 11.79 -0.97 -7.69
CA VAL A 43 12.31 -1.73 -6.55
C VAL A 43 12.91 -0.81 -5.49
N PHE A 44 13.69 0.19 -5.90
CA PHE A 44 14.27 1.17 -4.97
C PHE A 44 13.17 1.92 -4.20
N VAL A 45 12.15 2.42 -4.89
CA VAL A 45 11.02 3.13 -4.23
C VAL A 45 10.25 2.20 -3.28
N ILE A 46 10.08 0.92 -3.64
CA ILE A 46 9.49 -0.07 -2.72
C ILE A 46 10.34 -0.22 -1.47
N LEU A 47 11.65 -0.44 -1.60
CA LEU A 47 12.54 -0.59 -0.45
C LEU A 47 12.59 0.67 0.41
N LEU A 48 12.70 1.85 -0.22
CA LEU A 48 12.66 3.13 0.47
C LEU A 48 11.38 3.27 1.29
N SER A 49 10.22 2.99 0.68
CA SER A 49 8.96 3.05 1.39
C SER A 49 9.00 2.15 2.63
N ILE A 50 9.39 0.88 2.49
CA ILE A 50 9.49 -0.08 3.61
C ILE A 50 10.41 0.42 4.71
N VAL A 51 11.59 0.95 4.36
CA VAL A 51 12.53 1.53 5.34
C VAL A 51 11.86 2.66 6.12
N ILE A 52 11.17 3.59 5.45
CA ILE A 52 10.46 4.69 6.11
C ILE A 52 9.40 4.17 7.09
N PHE A 53 8.61 3.18 6.70
CA PHE A 53 7.64 2.56 7.62
C PHE A 53 8.30 1.88 8.82
N CYS A 54 9.42 1.20 8.63
CA CYS A 54 10.16 0.64 9.75
C CYS A 54 10.66 1.76 10.67
N LEU A 55 11.16 2.88 10.13
CA LEU A 55 11.60 4.02 10.93
C LEU A 55 10.45 4.68 11.70
N GLU A 56 9.27 4.85 11.09
CA GLU A 56 8.06 5.37 11.75
C GLU A 56 7.62 4.52 12.96
N THR A 57 7.96 3.24 12.99
CA THR A 57 7.64 2.36 14.13
C THR A 57 8.59 2.52 15.31
N LEU A 58 9.75 3.15 15.13
CA LEU A 58 10.72 3.35 16.21
C LEU A 58 10.23 4.39 17.21
N PRO A 59 10.45 4.17 18.52
CA PRO A 59 9.97 5.06 19.57
C PRO A 59 10.58 6.47 19.48
N GLU A 60 11.80 6.60 18.94
CA GLU A 60 12.46 7.91 18.78
C GLU A 60 11.76 8.83 17.76
N PHE A 61 11.01 8.26 16.81
CA PHE A 61 10.31 9.01 15.76
C PHE A 61 8.80 9.15 16.01
N LYS A 62 8.31 8.65 17.15
CA LYS A 62 6.90 8.81 17.54
C LYS A 62 6.66 10.18 18.17
N HIS A 63 5.64 10.88 17.66
CA HIS A 63 5.18 12.13 18.25
C HIS A 63 4.16 11.84 19.35
N TYR A 64 4.43 12.39 20.54
CA TYR A 64 3.57 12.27 21.72
C TYR A 64 3.00 13.64 22.08
N LYS A 65 1.67 13.75 22.20
CA LYS A 65 1.01 14.94 22.74
C LYS A 65 0.84 14.79 24.25
N VAL A 66 1.23 15.82 25.00
CA VAL A 66 1.10 15.87 26.46
C VAL A 66 -0.10 16.74 26.82
N TYR A 67 -1.10 16.13 27.45
CA TYR A 67 -2.30 16.81 27.92
C TYR A 67 -2.26 16.96 29.44
N ASN A 68 -2.40 18.19 29.93
CA ASN A 68 -2.58 18.46 31.35
C ASN A 68 -4.03 18.18 31.72
N THR A 69 -4.26 17.22 32.63
CA THR A 69 -5.60 16.97 33.17
C THR A 69 -5.92 17.90 34.33
N THR A 70 -7.21 18.19 34.54
CA THR A 70 -7.73 19.08 35.59
C THR A 70 -7.36 18.63 37.01
N THR A 71 -6.94 17.36 37.18
CA THR A 71 -6.52 16.75 38.46
C THR A 71 -5.00 16.55 38.55
N ASN A 72 -4.20 17.60 38.30
CA ASN A 72 -2.72 17.59 38.49
C ASN A 72 -2.00 16.36 37.90
N GLY A 73 -2.49 15.83 36.79
CA GLY A 73 -1.92 14.67 36.12
C GLY A 73 -1.59 15.00 34.67
N THR A 74 -0.62 14.30 34.10
CA THR A 74 -0.26 14.39 32.68
C THR A 74 -0.72 13.12 31.97
N LYS A 75 -1.55 13.26 30.93
CA LYS A 75 -1.89 12.17 30.00
C LYS A 75 -1.01 12.32 28.76
N ILE A 76 -0.24 11.29 28.45
CA ILE A 76 0.57 11.22 27.22
C ILE A 76 -0.21 10.36 26.24
N GLU A 77 -0.51 10.89 25.06
CA GLU A 77 -1.23 10.17 24.00
C GLU A 77 -0.40 10.22 22.72
N GLU A 78 -0.31 9.08 22.02
CA GLU A 78 0.36 8.99 20.72
C GLU A 78 -0.44 9.80 19.69
N ASP A 79 0.25 10.67 18.97
CA ASP A 79 -0.35 11.42 17.87
C ASP A 79 -0.35 10.55 16.62
N GLU A 80 -1.51 10.01 16.26
CA GLU A 80 -1.62 9.08 15.12
C GLU A 80 -1.91 9.76 13.80
N VAL A 81 -2.22 11.06 13.84
CA VAL A 81 -2.44 11.86 12.65
C VAL A 81 -1.09 12.50 12.27
N PRO A 82 -0.52 12.17 11.11
CA PRO A 82 0.74 12.77 10.68
C PRO A 82 0.56 14.27 10.43
N ASP A 83 1.57 15.07 10.78
CA ASP A 83 1.67 16.45 10.31
C ASP A 83 2.04 16.44 8.81
N ILE A 84 1.37 17.27 8.01
CA ILE A 84 1.64 17.39 6.57
C ILE A 84 3.06 17.87 6.25
N THR A 85 3.72 18.54 7.21
CA THR A 85 5.09 19.02 7.09
C THR A 85 6.14 18.00 7.54
N ASP A 86 5.70 16.86 8.11
CA ASP A 86 6.59 15.82 8.59
C ASP A 86 7.38 15.18 7.43
N PRO A 87 8.72 15.06 7.54
CA PRO A 87 9.54 14.45 6.49
C PRO A 87 9.12 13.03 6.11
N PHE A 88 8.64 12.21 7.06
CA PHE A 88 8.20 10.85 6.74
C PHE A 88 6.92 10.88 5.90
N PHE A 89 5.96 11.74 6.26
CA PHE A 89 4.75 11.94 5.46
C PHE A 89 5.06 12.43 4.03
N LEU A 90 6.01 13.36 3.87
CA LEU A 90 6.43 13.85 2.54
C LEU A 90 7.08 12.76 1.70
N ILE A 91 8.01 11.98 2.27
CA ILE A 91 8.69 10.89 1.55
C ILE A 91 7.68 9.79 1.20
N GLU A 92 6.78 9.43 2.12
CA GLU A 92 5.71 8.49 1.86
C GLU A 92 4.83 8.97 0.70
N THR A 93 4.41 10.25 0.72
CA THR A 93 3.64 10.88 -0.35
C THR A 93 4.34 10.72 -1.71
N LEU A 94 5.64 10.99 -1.80
CA LEU A 94 6.41 10.82 -3.04
C LEU A 94 6.45 9.35 -3.51
N CYS A 95 6.61 8.40 -2.59
CA CYS A 95 6.59 6.98 -2.92
C CYS A 95 5.22 6.54 -3.46
N ILE A 96 4.14 7.02 -2.85
CA ILE A 96 2.77 6.70 -3.25
C ILE A 96 2.41 7.36 -4.59
N ILE A 97 2.90 8.57 -4.86
CA ILE A 97 2.79 9.20 -6.18
C ILE A 97 3.40 8.30 -7.25
N TRP A 98 4.61 7.77 -7.01
CA TRP A 98 5.25 6.83 -7.95
C TRP A 98 4.44 5.54 -8.14
N PHE A 99 3.95 4.93 -7.05
CA PHE A 99 3.12 3.72 -7.15
C PHE A 99 1.81 3.94 -7.88
N THR A 100 1.18 5.08 -7.63
CA THR A 100 -0.06 5.49 -8.29
C THR A 100 0.19 5.73 -9.77
N PHE A 101 1.27 6.43 -10.12
CA PHE A 101 1.70 6.63 -11.51
C PHE A 101 1.91 5.30 -12.24
N GLU A 102 2.66 4.39 -11.63
CA GLU A 102 2.88 3.04 -12.14
C GLU A 102 1.57 2.27 -12.39
N LEU A 103 0.66 2.29 -11.42
CA LEU A 103 -0.65 1.63 -11.51
C LEU A 103 -1.50 2.24 -12.64
N ILE A 104 -1.56 3.57 -12.72
CA ILE A 104 -2.32 4.29 -13.76
C ILE A 104 -1.76 3.99 -15.14
N VAL A 105 -0.44 4.07 -15.34
CA VAL A 105 0.19 3.80 -16.63
C VAL A 105 -0.09 2.37 -17.08
N ARG A 106 0.02 1.38 -16.18
CA ARG A 106 -0.34 -0.02 -16.47
C ARG A 106 -1.82 -0.16 -16.79
N PHE A 107 -2.70 0.46 -15.99
CA PHE A 107 -4.14 0.43 -16.24
C PHE A 107 -4.50 1.03 -17.61
N LEU A 108 -3.89 2.15 -18.01
CA LEU A 108 -4.13 2.78 -19.31
C LEU A 108 -3.57 1.94 -20.47
N ALA A 109 -2.42 1.31 -20.29
CA ALA A 109 -1.75 0.50 -21.32
C ALA A 109 -2.26 -0.94 -21.44
N CYS A 110 -2.98 -1.48 -20.45
CA CYS A 110 -3.38 -2.89 -20.44
C CYS A 110 -4.39 -3.25 -21.55
N PRO A 111 -4.35 -4.49 -22.06
CA PRO A 111 -5.23 -4.94 -23.15
C PRO A 111 -6.69 -5.06 -22.74
N ASN A 112 -6.98 -5.46 -21.49
CA ASN A 112 -8.33 -5.61 -20.96
C ASN A 112 -8.42 -5.02 -19.54
N LYS A 113 -9.25 -3.99 -19.38
CA LYS A 113 -9.39 -3.23 -18.12
C LYS A 113 -10.02 -4.04 -17.00
N PHE A 114 -10.93 -4.95 -17.31
CA PHE A 114 -11.64 -5.75 -16.32
C PHE A 114 -10.75 -6.89 -15.79
N ASN A 115 -10.02 -7.54 -16.68
CA ASN A 115 -9.04 -8.56 -16.29
C ASN A 115 -7.90 -7.95 -15.46
N PHE A 116 -7.56 -6.68 -15.70
CA PHE A 116 -6.56 -5.97 -14.91
C PHE A 116 -6.87 -6.02 -13.41
N PHE A 117 -8.10 -5.74 -12.99
CA PHE A 117 -8.50 -5.77 -11.57
C PHE A 117 -8.66 -7.16 -10.98
N ARG A 118 -8.70 -8.21 -11.80
CA ARG A 118 -8.72 -9.61 -11.36
C ARG A 118 -7.33 -10.23 -11.23
N ASP A 119 -6.31 -9.58 -11.78
CA ASP A 119 -4.94 -10.03 -11.68
C ASP A 119 -4.35 -9.74 -10.30
N VAL A 120 -3.73 -10.76 -9.69
CA VAL A 120 -3.24 -10.70 -8.30
C VAL A 120 -2.15 -9.65 -8.13
N MET A 121 -1.28 -9.44 -9.13
CA MET A 121 -0.20 -8.46 -9.03
C MET A 121 -0.76 -7.03 -9.03
N ASN A 122 -1.79 -6.79 -9.83
CA ASN A 122 -2.46 -5.49 -9.85
C ASN A 122 -3.29 -5.23 -8.58
N ILE A 123 -3.87 -6.27 -7.97
CA ILE A 123 -4.53 -6.16 -6.66
C ILE A 123 -3.50 -5.76 -5.58
N ILE A 124 -2.31 -6.37 -5.58
CA ILE A 124 -1.23 -5.97 -4.67
C ILE A 124 -0.84 -4.51 -4.89
N ASP A 125 -0.74 -4.06 -6.15
CA ASP A 125 -0.44 -2.66 -6.48
C ASP A 125 -1.50 -1.70 -5.91
N ILE A 126 -2.78 -2.09 -5.91
CA ILE A 126 -3.89 -1.30 -5.32
C ILE A 126 -3.81 -1.28 -3.79
N ILE A 127 -3.64 -2.45 -3.16
CA ILE A 127 -3.53 -2.56 -1.69
C ILE A 127 -2.34 -1.74 -1.18
N ALA A 128 -1.26 -1.65 -1.95
CA ALA A 128 -0.06 -0.88 -1.60
C ALA A 128 -0.28 0.64 -1.50
N ILE A 129 -1.32 1.20 -2.15
CA ILE A 129 -1.60 2.65 -2.14
C ILE A 129 -2.78 3.04 -1.25
N ILE A 130 -3.72 2.11 -0.99
CA ILE A 130 -4.94 2.37 -0.21
C ILE A 130 -4.66 3.01 1.17
N PRO A 131 -3.69 2.53 1.98
CA PRO A 131 -3.47 3.07 3.32
C PRO A 131 -3.19 4.58 3.33
N TYR A 132 -2.43 5.06 2.34
CA TYR A 132 -2.11 6.47 2.22
C TYR A 132 -3.35 7.32 1.93
N PHE A 133 -4.17 6.90 0.96
CA PHE A 133 -5.39 7.65 0.63
C PHE A 133 -6.39 7.69 1.79
N ILE A 134 -6.49 6.63 2.60
CA ILE A 134 -7.34 6.67 3.80
C ILE A 134 -6.75 7.65 4.83
N THR A 135 -5.44 7.62 5.05
CA THR A 135 -4.75 8.53 5.98
C THR A 135 -4.90 10.00 5.55
N LEU A 136 -4.75 10.27 4.26
CA LEU A 136 -4.93 11.60 3.70
C LEU A 136 -6.37 12.09 3.85
N ALA A 137 -7.36 11.23 3.60
CA ALA A 137 -8.76 11.56 3.80
C ALA A 137 -9.08 11.91 5.26
N THR A 138 -8.46 11.23 6.23
CA THR A 138 -8.62 11.56 7.65
C THR A 138 -7.96 12.89 8.02
N VAL A 139 -6.76 13.19 7.51
CA VAL A 139 -6.08 14.47 7.74
C VAL A 139 -6.91 15.63 7.21
N VAL A 140 -7.42 15.52 5.98
CA VAL A 140 -8.27 16.55 5.36
C VAL A 140 -9.59 16.73 6.11
N ALA A 141 -10.21 15.64 6.58
CA ALA A 141 -11.44 15.71 7.35
C ALA A 141 -11.25 16.44 8.69
N GLU A 142 -10.10 16.28 9.35
CA GLU A 142 -9.77 16.99 10.58
C GLU A 142 -9.49 18.49 10.34
N GLU A 143 -8.83 18.85 9.22
CA GLU A 143 -8.64 20.25 8.83
C GLU A 143 -9.98 20.96 8.56
N GLU A 144 -10.91 20.32 7.84
CA GLU A 144 -12.24 20.90 7.57
C GLU A 144 -13.06 21.17 8.84
N ASP A 145 -12.91 20.34 9.87
CA ASP A 145 -13.61 20.50 11.15
C ASP A 145 -13.05 21.67 11.99
N THR A 146 -11.82 22.13 11.72
CA THR A 146 -11.23 23.32 12.37
C THR A 146 -11.52 24.63 11.63
N LEU A 147 -11.77 24.58 10.32
CA LEU A 147 -12.06 25.75 9.47
C LEU A 147 -13.54 26.15 9.45
N ASN A 148 -14.47 25.23 9.73
CA ASN A 148 -15.90 25.52 9.81
C ASN A 148 -16.33 25.91 11.24
N LEU A 149 -17.04 27.05 11.36
CA LEU A 149 -17.59 27.69 12.57
C LEU A 149 -18.17 26.76 13.68
N PRO A 150 -18.28 27.25 14.94
CA PRO A 150 -18.59 26.43 16.12
C PRO A 150 -19.89 25.65 15.96
N ARG A 151 -19.78 24.32 15.93
CA ARG A 151 -20.94 23.42 16.07
C ARG A 151 -21.47 23.51 17.50
N ALA A 152 -22.79 23.34 17.62
CA ALA A 152 -23.48 23.12 18.89
C ALA A 152 -22.72 22.09 19.76
N PRO A 153 -22.74 22.22 21.10
CA PRO A 153 -21.97 21.36 21.98
C PRO A 153 -22.45 19.91 21.83
N VAL A 154 -21.76 19.14 21.00
CA VAL A 154 -21.85 17.69 20.99
C VAL A 154 -21.35 17.23 22.34
N SER A 155 -22.09 16.35 23.00
CA SER A 155 -21.71 15.70 24.26
C SER A 155 -20.22 15.31 24.21
N PRO A 156 -19.38 15.73 25.17
CA PRO A 156 -17.95 15.42 25.18
C PRO A 156 -17.66 13.91 25.04
N GLN A 157 -18.60 13.09 25.49
CA GLN A 157 -18.55 11.64 25.54
C GLN A 157 -18.75 10.96 24.16
N ASP A 158 -19.53 11.57 23.25
CA ASP A 158 -19.74 11.03 21.90
C ASP A 158 -18.57 11.38 20.98
N LYS A 159 -17.94 12.55 21.16
CA LYS A 159 -16.71 12.91 20.44
C LYS A 159 -15.52 12.03 20.84
N SER A 160 -15.32 11.78 22.14
CA SER A 160 -14.20 10.96 22.61
C SER A 160 -14.27 9.51 22.11
N THR A 161 -15.47 8.95 22.01
CA THR A 161 -15.67 7.57 21.57
C THR A 161 -15.42 7.42 20.06
N ASN A 162 -15.93 8.34 19.24
CA ASN A 162 -15.70 8.33 17.79
C ASN A 162 -14.23 8.59 17.43
N GLN A 163 -13.55 9.47 18.16
CA GLN A 163 -12.12 9.75 17.97
C GLN A 163 -11.23 8.57 18.39
N ALA A 164 -11.54 7.89 19.50
CA ALA A 164 -10.80 6.69 19.90
C ALA A 164 -10.93 5.56 18.85
N MET A 165 -12.11 5.41 18.24
CA MET A 165 -12.35 4.44 17.16
C MET A 165 -11.61 4.81 15.87
N SER A 166 -11.55 6.09 15.49
CA SER A 166 -10.80 6.52 14.30
C SER A 166 -9.30 6.29 14.45
N LEU A 167 -8.72 6.59 15.62
CA LEU A 167 -7.32 6.29 15.94
C LEU A 167 -7.05 4.78 15.86
N ALA A 168 -7.88 3.94 16.48
CA ALA A 168 -7.74 2.49 16.39
C ALA A 168 -7.75 1.97 14.93
N ILE A 169 -8.59 2.54 14.07
CA ILE A 169 -8.64 2.23 12.64
C ILE A 169 -7.35 2.66 11.92
N LEU A 170 -6.80 3.84 12.23
CA LEU A 170 -5.52 4.31 11.68
C LEU A 170 -4.36 3.37 12.02
N ARG A 171 -4.31 2.81 13.24
CA ARG A 171 -3.31 1.78 13.60
C ARG A 171 -3.38 0.56 12.68
N VAL A 172 -4.58 0.05 12.43
CA VAL A 172 -4.79 -1.12 11.57
C VAL A 172 -4.40 -0.78 10.12
N ILE A 173 -4.77 0.40 9.63
CA ILE A 173 -4.40 0.87 8.29
C ILE A 173 -2.89 0.97 8.13
N ARG A 174 -2.15 1.44 9.15
CA ARG A 174 -0.69 1.45 9.14
C ARG A 174 -0.12 0.04 8.97
N LEU A 175 -0.69 -0.98 9.61
CA LEU A 175 -0.26 -2.37 9.41
C LEU A 175 -0.45 -2.82 7.95
N VAL A 176 -1.51 -2.36 7.28
CA VAL A 176 -1.75 -2.71 5.86
C VAL A 176 -0.61 -2.19 4.96
N ARG A 177 0.10 -1.12 5.34
CA ARG A 177 1.26 -0.61 4.57
C ARG A 177 2.35 -1.67 4.39
N VAL A 178 2.47 -2.64 5.31
CA VAL A 178 3.46 -3.73 5.17
C VAL A 178 3.24 -4.55 3.90
N PHE A 179 1.99 -4.68 3.42
CA PHE A 179 1.68 -5.48 2.24
C PHE A 179 2.32 -4.94 0.96
N ARG A 180 2.76 -3.66 0.93
CA ARG A 180 3.51 -3.15 -0.22
C ARG A 180 4.83 -3.88 -0.46
N ILE A 181 5.36 -4.61 0.52
CA ILE A 181 6.51 -5.50 0.31
C ILE A 181 6.22 -6.56 -0.76
N PHE A 182 4.97 -7.01 -0.86
CA PHE A 182 4.55 -7.98 -1.87
C PHE A 182 4.61 -7.41 -3.28
N LYS A 183 4.71 -6.09 -3.46
CA LYS A 183 4.93 -5.46 -4.76
C LYS A 183 6.27 -5.90 -5.38
N LEU A 184 7.24 -6.30 -4.56
CA LEU A 184 8.48 -6.95 -5.01
C LEU A 184 8.23 -8.25 -5.80
N SER A 185 7.08 -8.90 -5.61
CA SER A 185 6.74 -10.13 -6.33
C SER A 185 6.69 -9.93 -7.84
N ARG A 186 6.34 -8.73 -8.33
CA ARG A 186 6.39 -8.42 -9.76
C ARG A 186 7.81 -8.50 -10.32
N HIS A 187 8.80 -8.15 -9.52
CA HIS A 187 10.21 -8.09 -9.90
C HIS A 187 11.00 -9.35 -9.47
N SER A 188 10.41 -10.21 -8.63
CA SER A 188 11.03 -11.43 -8.13
C SER A 188 10.35 -12.69 -8.66
N LYS A 189 11.02 -13.40 -9.57
CA LYS A 189 10.55 -14.70 -10.08
C LYS A 189 10.40 -15.73 -8.96
N GLY A 190 11.28 -15.71 -7.96
CA GLY A 190 11.20 -16.59 -6.80
C GLY A 190 9.90 -16.41 -6.02
N LEU A 191 9.49 -15.15 -5.78
CA LEU A 191 8.24 -14.88 -5.05
C LEU A 191 6.99 -15.23 -5.87
N GLN A 192 7.05 -15.11 -7.20
CA GLN A 192 5.98 -15.59 -8.10
C GLN A 192 5.84 -17.11 -8.05
N ILE A 193 6.97 -17.83 -8.09
CA ILE A 193 7.01 -19.29 -7.99
C ILE A 193 6.46 -19.71 -6.62
N LEU A 194 6.94 -19.09 -5.53
CA LEU A 194 6.45 -19.35 -4.18
C LEU A 194 4.93 -19.17 -4.10
N GLY A 195 4.39 -18.08 -4.64
CA GLY A 195 2.94 -17.85 -4.67
C GLY A 195 2.17 -18.92 -5.44
N ARG A 196 2.69 -19.39 -6.58
CA ARG A 196 2.09 -20.49 -7.35
C ARG A 196 2.13 -21.81 -6.59
N THR A 197 3.26 -22.13 -5.97
CA THR A 197 3.42 -23.35 -5.15
C THR A 197 2.48 -23.31 -3.95
N LEU A 198 2.42 -22.19 -3.21
CA LEU A 198 1.48 -22.03 -2.11
C LEU A 198 0.04 -22.21 -2.56
N LYS A 199 -0.35 -21.58 -3.69
CA LYS A 199 -1.69 -21.73 -4.26
C LYS A 199 -2.03 -23.19 -4.59
N ALA A 200 -1.09 -23.92 -5.19
CA ALA A 200 -1.26 -25.33 -5.53
C ALA A 200 -1.34 -26.23 -4.29
N SER A 201 -0.68 -25.86 -3.20
CA SER A 201 -0.60 -26.64 -1.96
C SER A 201 -1.53 -26.13 -0.85
N MET A 202 -2.49 -25.23 -1.14
CA MET A 202 -3.36 -24.63 -0.12
C MET A 202 -4.17 -25.66 0.67
N ARG A 203 -4.59 -26.77 0.03
CA ARG A 203 -5.36 -27.83 0.69
C ARG A 203 -4.52 -28.55 1.73
N GLU A 204 -3.30 -28.93 1.35
CA GLU A 204 -2.33 -29.62 2.20
C GLU A 204 -1.87 -28.70 3.34
N LEU A 205 -1.65 -27.41 3.05
CA LEU A 205 -1.34 -26.41 4.07
C LEU A 205 -2.48 -26.23 5.07
N GLY A 206 -3.73 -26.22 4.60
CA GLY A 206 -4.91 -26.16 5.47
C GLY A 206 -5.04 -27.37 6.39
N LEU A 207 -4.74 -28.57 5.89
CA LEU A 207 -4.70 -29.78 6.70
C LEU A 207 -3.59 -29.72 7.76
N LEU A 208 -2.39 -29.23 7.40
CA LEU A 208 -1.30 -29.06 8.34
C LEU A 208 -1.69 -28.13 9.51
N ILE A 209 -2.28 -26.98 9.21
CA ILE A 209 -2.74 -26.02 10.24
C ILE A 209 -3.83 -26.63 11.11
N PHE A 210 -4.71 -27.48 10.55
CA PHE A 210 -5.75 -28.16 11.32
C PHE A 210 -5.21 -29.18 12.33
N PHE A 211 -4.08 -29.83 12.01
CA PHE A 211 -3.46 -30.82 12.90
C PHE A 211 -2.56 -30.21 13.99
N LEU A 212 -2.18 -28.94 13.84
CA LEU A 212 -1.27 -28.21 14.73
C LEU A 212 -2.06 -27.50 15.85
#